data_AF-A0A352UZS8-F1
#
_entry.id   AF-A0A352UZS8-F1
#
_cell.length_a   1.000
_cell.length_b   1.000
_cell.length_c   1.000
_cell.angle_alpha   90.00
_cell.angle_beta   90.00
_cell.angle_gamma   90.00
#
_symmetry.space_group_name_H-M   'P 1'
#
loop_
_entity.id
_entity.type
_entity.pdbx_description
1 polymer ?
#
loop_
_entity_poly.entity_id
_entity_poly.type
_entity_poly.pdbx_seq_one_letter_code
_entity_poly.pdbx_strand_id
1 'polypeptide(L)'
;SALPGPAAGLAGALLRGGGALVKSVDEVASSLAKKVLVGEEAHAPSLRAITRQQGADAAFAAACYAALRAALIRLDAGQVFVSETAARLAYQQAKPAADRAPEANAADLALAMIDQKVLRDIAAADAARLPPATLAPVTLFTVLLWLQSERPEDEDEAALDSAADLAMVLAPDVTAACAARDAARLAALFAEFASHV
;
A
#
# COMPACT_ATOMS: atom_id res chain seq x y z
N SER A 1 46.72 29.52 -40.55
CA SER A 1 46.86 28.40 -39.60
C SER A 1 45.84 28.63 -38.48
N ALA A 2 44.60 28.14 -38.49
CA ALA A 2 44.04 26.85 -38.90
C ALA A 2 44.74 25.66 -38.22
N LEU A 3 44.13 25.17 -37.14
CA LEU A 3 43.87 23.77 -36.77
C LEU A 3 42.88 23.76 -35.57
N PRO A 4 42.08 22.70 -35.36
CA PRO A 4 40.63 22.74 -35.53
C PRO A 4 39.84 22.18 -34.32
N GLY A 5 38.50 22.15 -34.42
CA GLY A 5 37.56 21.69 -33.38
C GLY A 5 37.58 20.18 -33.07
N PRO A 6 36.69 19.67 -32.19
CA PRO A 6 35.35 20.20 -31.93
C PRO A 6 34.99 20.36 -30.44
N ALA A 7 34.82 21.61 -30.01
CA ALA A 7 33.85 21.98 -28.96
C ALA A 7 32.41 22.03 -29.56
N ALA A 8 32.10 21.08 -30.45
CA ALA A 8 30.82 20.91 -31.12
C ALA A 8 30.12 19.60 -30.70
N GLY A 9 30.39 19.13 -29.47
CA GLY A 9 29.81 17.91 -28.90
C GLY A 9 28.72 18.14 -27.84
N LEU A 10 28.51 19.37 -27.37
CA LEU A 10 27.59 19.64 -26.24
C LEU A 10 26.57 20.76 -26.51
N ALA A 11 26.25 21.01 -27.78
CA ALA A 11 25.14 21.88 -28.18
C ALA A 11 24.09 21.16 -29.07
N GLY A 12 24.16 19.83 -29.18
CA GLY A 12 23.31 19.02 -30.07
C GLY A 12 22.37 18.02 -29.39
N ALA A 13 22.28 17.96 -28.06
CA ALA A 13 21.53 16.91 -27.36
C ALA A 13 20.51 17.42 -26.31
N LEU A 14 20.18 18.71 -26.29
CA LEU A 14 19.18 19.29 -25.37
C LEU A 14 17.93 19.86 -26.06
N LEU A 15 17.69 19.52 -27.34
CA LEU A 15 16.47 19.91 -28.07
C LEU A 15 15.79 18.74 -28.79
N ARG A 16 15.69 17.57 -28.14
CA ARG A 16 14.84 16.47 -28.66
C ARG A 16 14.23 15.52 -27.63
N GLY A 17 14.04 15.98 -26.38
CA GLY A 17 13.40 15.17 -25.33
C GLY A 17 12.67 15.96 -24.24
N GLY A 18 12.40 17.24 -24.45
CA GLY A 18 11.67 18.09 -23.52
C GLY A 18 10.25 18.32 -23.99
N GLY A 19 9.34 17.38 -23.70
CA GLY A 19 7.94 17.50 -24.13
C GLY A 19 6.89 16.71 -23.33
N ALA A 20 7.24 15.99 -22.27
CA ALA A 20 6.28 15.12 -21.58
C ALA A 20 6.28 15.15 -20.04
N LEU A 21 6.97 16.10 -19.39
CA LEU A 21 7.14 16.09 -17.92
C LEU A 21 6.53 17.29 -17.17
N VAL A 22 5.66 18.08 -17.81
CA VAL A 22 4.99 19.22 -17.13
C VAL A 22 3.46 19.10 -17.08
N LYS A 23 2.85 18.12 -17.75
CA LYS A 23 1.39 17.90 -17.70
C LYS A 23 0.93 16.79 -16.74
N SER A 24 1.82 15.87 -16.36
CA SER A 24 1.43 14.66 -15.60
C SER A 24 1.38 14.85 -14.08
N VAL A 25 2.07 15.85 -13.53
CA VAL A 25 1.93 16.20 -12.10
C VAL A 25 0.56 16.84 -11.85
N ASP A 26 0.08 17.61 -12.82
CA ASP A 26 -1.20 18.31 -12.75
C ASP A 26 -2.37 17.32 -12.83
N GLU A 27 -2.28 16.24 -13.62
CA GLU A 27 -3.36 15.26 -13.75
C GLU A 27 -3.54 14.36 -12.51
N VAL A 28 -2.45 13.94 -11.84
CA VAL A 28 -2.53 13.12 -10.62
C VAL A 28 -3.00 13.95 -9.43
N ALA A 29 -2.46 15.17 -9.27
CA ALA A 29 -2.92 16.11 -8.26
C ALA A 29 -4.37 16.55 -8.54
N SER A 30 -4.76 16.74 -9.81
CA SER A 30 -6.12 17.11 -10.20
C SER A 30 -7.12 15.96 -10.01
N SER A 31 -6.75 14.71 -10.26
CA SER A 31 -7.63 13.56 -9.98
C SER A 31 -7.94 13.43 -8.49
N LEU A 32 -6.94 13.65 -7.63
CA LEU A 32 -7.09 13.66 -6.17
C LEU A 32 -7.87 14.91 -5.70
N ALA A 33 -7.55 16.10 -6.22
CA ALA A 33 -8.25 17.34 -5.87
C ALA A 33 -9.71 17.35 -6.35
N LYS A 34 -10.00 16.76 -7.51
CA LYS A 34 -11.36 16.68 -8.08
C LYS A 34 -12.24 15.69 -7.31
N LYS A 35 -11.67 14.59 -6.78
CA LYS A 35 -12.36 13.70 -5.85
C LYS A 35 -12.69 14.39 -4.51
N VAL A 36 -11.74 15.16 -3.97
CA VAL A 36 -11.94 15.95 -2.73
C VAL A 36 -12.95 17.09 -2.92
N LEU A 37 -13.03 17.71 -4.10
CA LEU A 37 -13.95 18.83 -4.40
C LEU A 37 -15.38 18.39 -4.76
N VAL A 38 -15.57 17.15 -5.23
CA VAL A 38 -16.90 16.64 -5.65
C VAL A 38 -17.65 15.96 -4.50
N GLY A 39 -16.98 15.66 -3.37
CA GLY A 39 -17.63 15.04 -2.22
C GLY A 39 -18.07 13.59 -2.47
N GLU A 40 -17.55 12.95 -3.52
CA GLU A 40 -17.56 11.48 -3.62
C GLU A 40 -16.56 10.97 -2.59
N GLU A 41 -17.05 10.27 -1.57
CA GLU A 41 -16.24 9.48 -0.65
C GLU A 41 -15.40 8.52 -1.49
N ALA A 42 -14.14 8.87 -1.72
CA ALA A 42 -13.35 8.19 -2.74
C ALA A 42 -13.14 6.70 -2.36
N HIS A 43 -13.88 5.79 -3.01
CA HIS A 43 -13.66 4.36 -2.89
C HIS A 43 -12.18 3.99 -3.05
N ALA A 44 -11.63 3.27 -2.08
CA ALA A 44 -10.28 2.78 -2.18
C ALA A 44 -10.19 1.67 -3.24
N PRO A 45 -9.34 1.82 -4.27
CA PRO A 45 -9.24 0.81 -5.32
C PRO A 45 -8.68 -0.51 -4.77
N SER A 46 -9.18 -1.63 -5.31
CA SER A 46 -8.62 -2.96 -4.99
C SER A 46 -7.14 -3.06 -5.38
N LEU A 47 -6.39 -3.96 -4.72
CA LEU A 47 -4.97 -4.18 -4.98
C LEU A 47 -4.71 -4.50 -6.46
N ARG A 48 -5.60 -5.31 -7.07
CA ARG A 48 -5.52 -5.64 -8.50
C ARG A 48 -5.72 -4.42 -9.38
N ALA A 49 -6.66 -3.53 -9.04
CA ALA A 49 -6.85 -2.28 -9.77
C ALA A 49 -5.62 -1.37 -9.65
N ILE A 50 -5.03 -1.27 -8.46
CA ILE A 50 -3.82 -0.47 -8.21
C ILE A 50 -2.65 -0.95 -9.08
N THR A 51 -2.39 -2.27 -9.14
CA THR A 51 -1.25 -2.83 -9.92
C THR A 51 -1.30 -2.52 -11.42
N ARG A 52 -2.45 -2.13 -11.95
CA ARG A 52 -2.64 -1.80 -13.38
C ARG A 52 -2.47 -0.32 -13.68
N GLN A 53 -2.36 0.53 -12.67
CA GLN A 53 -2.30 1.99 -12.83
C GLN A 53 -0.87 2.47 -13.06
N GLN A 54 -0.72 3.57 -13.80
CA GLN A 54 0.52 4.34 -13.79
C GLN A 54 0.67 5.02 -12.43
N GLY A 55 1.86 4.94 -11.81
CA GLY A 55 2.06 5.45 -10.44
C GLY A 55 1.43 4.58 -9.35
N ALA A 56 1.31 3.27 -9.60
CA ALA A 56 0.73 2.29 -8.67
C ALA A 56 1.34 2.33 -7.26
N ASP A 57 2.62 2.70 -7.14
CA ASP A 57 3.31 2.85 -5.86
C ASP A 57 2.76 4.02 -5.02
N ALA A 58 2.46 5.15 -5.65
CA ALA A 58 1.83 6.30 -5.01
C ALA A 58 0.36 6.02 -4.67
N ALA A 59 -0.38 5.41 -5.60
CA ALA A 59 -1.78 5.02 -5.37
C ALA A 59 -1.90 4.02 -4.22
N PHE A 60 -1.01 3.02 -4.17
CA PHE A 60 -0.92 2.08 -3.06
C PHE A 60 -0.63 2.77 -1.73
N ALA A 61 0.37 3.65 -1.69
CA ALA A 61 0.75 4.34 -0.45
C ALA A 61 -0.41 5.17 0.11
N ALA A 62 -1.14 5.90 -0.73
CA ALA A 62 -2.29 6.70 -0.33
C ALA A 62 -3.44 5.81 0.20
N ALA A 63 -3.80 4.75 -0.54
CA ALA A 63 -4.85 3.82 -0.12
C ALA A 63 -4.50 3.10 1.19
N CYS A 64 -3.25 2.62 1.31
CA CYS A 64 -2.77 2.00 2.53
C CYS A 64 -2.76 2.97 3.71
N TYR A 65 -2.37 4.22 3.51
CA TYR A 65 -2.35 5.19 4.61
C TYR A 65 -3.75 5.41 5.19
N ALA A 66 -4.74 5.68 4.34
CA ALA A 66 -6.13 5.88 4.79
C ALA A 66 -6.65 4.64 5.54
N ALA A 67 -6.48 3.46 4.94
CA ALA A 67 -6.95 2.20 5.50
C ALA A 67 -6.24 1.81 6.81
N LEU A 68 -4.91 2.00 6.89
CA LEU A 68 -4.15 1.72 8.11
C LEU A 68 -4.56 2.68 9.24
N ARG A 69 -4.82 3.95 8.94
CA ARG A 69 -5.32 4.90 9.95
C ARG A 69 -6.69 4.48 10.50
N ALA A 70 -7.61 4.06 9.63
CA ALA A 70 -8.92 3.57 10.03
C ALA A 70 -8.80 2.28 10.87
N ALA A 71 -8.03 1.29 10.41
CA ALA A 71 -7.80 0.04 11.12
C ALA A 71 -7.14 0.25 12.51
N LEU A 72 -6.16 1.16 12.61
CA LEU A 72 -5.49 1.47 13.89
C LEU A 72 -6.43 2.13 14.89
N ILE A 73 -7.33 3.00 14.46
CA ILE A 73 -8.35 3.59 15.35
C ILE A 73 -9.25 2.49 15.92
N ARG A 74 -9.70 1.55 15.07
CA ARG A 74 -10.54 0.42 15.49
C ARG A 74 -9.83 -0.53 16.46
N LEU A 75 -8.51 -0.70 16.32
CA LEU A 75 -7.68 -1.52 17.21
C LEU A 75 -7.21 -0.80 18.48
N ASP A 76 -7.77 0.39 18.77
CA ASP A 76 -7.39 1.26 19.89
C ASP A 76 -5.89 1.64 19.89
N ALA A 77 -5.32 1.76 18.70
CA ALA A 77 -3.91 2.03 18.44
C ALA A 77 -3.68 3.31 17.60
N GLY A 78 -4.57 4.28 17.71
CA GLY A 78 -4.57 5.50 16.87
C GLY A 78 -3.30 6.37 16.97
N GLN A 79 -2.48 6.20 18.02
CA GLN A 79 -1.19 6.88 18.18
C GLN A 79 -0.06 6.32 17.30
N VAL A 80 -0.22 5.13 16.72
CA VAL A 80 0.78 4.53 15.83
C VAL A 80 0.94 5.37 14.57
N PHE A 81 2.19 5.68 14.22
CA PHE A 81 2.49 6.45 13.03
C PHE A 81 2.52 5.56 11.78
N VAL A 82 1.89 6.03 10.69
CA VAL A 82 1.88 5.35 9.39
C VAL A 82 2.76 6.14 8.42
N SER A 83 3.76 5.49 7.83
CA SER A 83 4.68 6.12 6.88
C SER A 83 4.30 5.81 5.43
N GLU A 84 3.73 6.79 4.72
CA GLU A 84 3.45 6.70 3.28
C GLU A 84 4.70 6.40 2.46
N THR A 85 5.82 7.06 2.77
CA THR A 85 7.11 6.82 2.09
C THR A 85 7.56 5.37 2.26
N ALA A 86 7.42 4.79 3.46
CA ALA A 86 7.75 3.38 3.69
C ALA A 86 6.81 2.45 2.93
N ALA A 87 5.50 2.76 2.87
CA ALA A 87 4.53 1.97 2.12
C ALA A 87 4.86 1.97 0.61
N ARG A 88 5.28 3.12 0.09
CA ARG A 88 5.77 3.26 -1.29
C ARG A 88 7.01 2.40 -1.55
N LEU A 89 8.00 2.44 -0.65
CA LEU A 89 9.20 1.60 -0.76
C LEU A 89 8.87 0.11 -0.66
N ALA A 90 7.93 -0.28 0.20
CA ALA A 90 7.48 -1.66 0.34
C ALA A 90 6.85 -2.17 -0.97
N TYR A 91 6.02 -1.34 -1.60
CA TYR A 91 5.45 -1.65 -2.91
C TYR A 91 6.52 -1.84 -3.99
N GLN A 92 7.50 -0.93 -4.03
CA GLN A 92 8.63 -1.00 -4.98
C GLN A 92 9.55 -2.20 -4.72
N GLN A 93 9.66 -2.66 -3.47
CA GLN A 93 10.42 -3.84 -3.10
C GLN A 93 9.68 -5.13 -3.49
N ALA A 94 8.39 -5.23 -3.15
CA ALA A 94 7.56 -6.40 -3.43
C ALA A 94 7.26 -6.56 -4.93
N LYS A 95 7.20 -5.45 -5.69
CA LYS A 95 6.91 -5.39 -7.13
C LYS A 95 5.71 -6.28 -7.50
N PRO A 96 4.53 -6.03 -6.88
CA PRO A 96 3.35 -6.83 -7.17
C PRO A 96 2.99 -6.72 -8.65
N ALA A 97 2.59 -7.84 -9.23
CA ALA A 97 2.34 -7.96 -10.67
C ALA A 97 0.89 -8.41 -10.94
N ALA A 98 0.25 -7.84 -11.95
CA ALA A 98 -1.16 -8.05 -12.23
C ALA A 98 -1.52 -9.46 -12.74
N ASP A 99 -0.53 -10.21 -13.22
CA ASP A 99 -0.60 -11.59 -13.69
C ASP A 99 -0.31 -12.62 -12.58
N ARG A 100 0.16 -12.16 -11.42
CA ARG A 100 0.40 -13.00 -10.25
C ARG A 100 -0.86 -13.15 -9.41
N ALA A 101 -0.97 -14.28 -8.72
CA ALA A 101 -2.04 -14.52 -7.74
C ALA A 101 -2.11 -13.37 -6.71
N PRO A 102 -3.29 -12.78 -6.46
CA PRO A 102 -3.43 -11.61 -5.60
C PRO A 102 -2.96 -11.87 -4.17
N GLU A 103 -3.15 -13.09 -3.67
CA GLU A 103 -2.76 -13.52 -2.33
C GLU A 103 -1.25 -13.62 -2.17
N ALA A 104 -0.57 -14.04 -3.24
CA ALA A 104 0.90 -14.06 -3.28
C ALA A 104 1.47 -12.63 -3.33
N ASN A 105 0.83 -11.71 -4.05
CA ASN A 105 1.20 -10.30 -4.03
C ASN A 105 0.99 -9.68 -2.63
N ALA A 106 -0.13 -9.99 -1.99
CA ALA A 106 -0.43 -9.50 -0.65
C ALA A 106 0.54 -10.05 0.40
N ALA A 107 0.90 -11.34 0.34
CA ALA A 107 1.88 -11.94 1.24
C ALA A 107 3.25 -11.25 1.15
N ASP A 108 3.77 -11.03 -0.06
CA ASP A 108 5.06 -10.35 -0.24
C ASP A 108 4.99 -8.87 0.17
N LEU A 109 3.87 -8.20 -0.10
CA LEU A 109 3.63 -6.84 0.37
C LEU A 109 3.61 -6.77 1.90
N ALA A 110 2.94 -7.70 2.59
CA ALA A 110 2.90 -7.73 4.05
C ALA A 110 4.30 -7.79 4.64
N LEU A 111 5.14 -8.70 4.13
CA LEU A 111 6.52 -8.85 4.57
C LEU A 111 7.37 -7.61 4.22
N ALA A 112 7.21 -7.04 3.02
CA ALA A 112 7.91 -5.83 2.63
C ALA A 112 7.50 -4.61 3.49
N MET A 113 6.22 -4.49 3.86
CA MET A 113 5.72 -3.41 4.72
C MET A 113 6.26 -3.53 6.16
N ILE A 114 6.44 -4.75 6.66
CA ILE A 114 7.13 -5.00 7.93
C ILE A 114 8.59 -4.55 7.84
N ASP A 115 9.31 -4.96 6.79
CA ASP A 115 10.73 -4.61 6.59
C ASP A 115 10.96 -3.11 6.50
N GLN A 116 10.09 -2.41 5.78
CA GLN A 116 10.15 -0.96 5.60
C GLN A 116 9.62 -0.18 6.82
N LYS A 117 9.10 -0.87 7.84
CA LYS A 117 8.52 -0.28 9.05
C LYS A 117 7.46 0.77 8.70
N VAL A 118 6.46 0.33 7.92
CA VAL A 118 5.31 1.17 7.56
C VAL A 118 4.60 1.70 8.79
N LEU A 119 4.49 0.86 9.83
CA LEU A 119 3.98 1.23 11.15
C LEU A 119 5.15 1.51 12.09
N ARG A 120 5.12 2.66 12.77
CA ARG A 120 6.17 3.14 13.68
C ARG A 120 5.58 3.52 15.03
N ASP A 121 6.44 3.56 16.04
CA ASP A 121 6.09 3.92 17.42
C ASP A 121 4.99 3.02 18.03
N ILE A 122 4.97 1.76 17.60
CA ILE A 122 4.06 0.71 18.06
C ILE A 122 4.10 0.54 19.59
N ALA A 123 5.29 0.69 20.19
CA ALA A 123 5.45 0.57 21.64
C ALA A 123 4.76 1.68 22.44
N ALA A 124 4.36 2.79 21.80
CA ALA A 124 3.58 3.85 22.44
C ALA A 124 2.06 3.55 22.45
N ALA A 125 1.65 2.45 21.82
CA ALA A 125 0.25 2.03 21.69
C ALA A 125 -0.26 1.29 22.94
N ASP A 126 -0.12 1.88 24.12
CA ASP A 126 -0.44 1.23 25.41
C ASP A 126 -1.91 0.82 25.57
N ALA A 127 -2.82 1.46 24.82
CA ALA A 127 -4.25 1.17 24.83
C ALA A 127 -4.69 0.14 23.76
N ALA A 128 -3.75 -0.34 22.93
CA ALA A 128 -4.08 -1.22 21.81
C ALA A 128 -4.69 -2.54 22.29
N ARG A 129 -5.65 -3.05 21.50
CA ARG A 129 -6.26 -4.37 21.74
C ARG A 129 -5.30 -5.54 21.53
N LEU A 130 -4.17 -5.29 20.88
CA LEU A 130 -3.18 -6.28 20.50
C LEU A 130 -1.84 -5.98 21.18
N PRO A 131 -1.08 -7.02 21.58
CA PRO A 131 0.29 -6.83 22.04
C PRO A 131 1.16 -6.14 20.96
N PRO A 132 2.19 -5.36 21.35
CA PRO A 132 3.03 -4.63 20.39
C PRO A 132 3.65 -5.49 19.29
N ALA A 133 4.06 -6.73 19.60
CA ALA A 133 4.64 -7.65 18.62
C ALA A 133 3.64 -8.14 17.56
N THR A 134 2.34 -8.10 17.89
CA THR A 134 1.23 -8.60 17.08
C THR A 134 0.58 -7.48 16.26
N LEU A 135 0.66 -6.24 16.75
CA LEU A 135 -0.05 -5.11 16.17
C LEU A 135 0.31 -4.87 14.71
N ALA A 136 1.60 -4.76 14.36
CA ALA A 136 1.97 -4.52 12.97
C ALA A 136 1.57 -5.66 12.01
N PRO A 137 1.92 -6.94 12.28
CA PRO A 137 1.48 -8.05 11.44
C PRO A 137 -0.04 -8.07 11.20
N VAL A 138 -0.83 -7.89 12.26
CA VAL A 138 -2.29 -7.98 12.17
C VAL A 138 -2.88 -6.79 11.42
N THR A 139 -2.48 -5.56 11.74
CA THR A 139 -3.00 -4.37 11.05
C THR A 139 -2.64 -4.37 9.56
N LEU A 140 -1.43 -4.80 9.20
CA LEU A 140 -1.02 -4.91 7.80
C LEU A 140 -1.81 -6.01 7.08
N PHE A 141 -2.03 -7.15 7.74
CA PHE A 141 -2.87 -8.22 7.20
C PHE A 141 -4.31 -7.76 6.99
N THR A 142 -4.92 -7.07 7.95
CA THR A 142 -6.26 -6.47 7.83
C THR A 142 -6.39 -5.63 6.55
N VAL A 143 -5.47 -4.68 6.34
CA VAL A 143 -5.56 -3.76 5.20
C VAL A 143 -5.30 -4.48 3.88
N LEU A 144 -4.36 -5.43 3.83
CA LEU A 144 -4.10 -6.17 2.61
C LEU A 144 -5.21 -7.19 2.28
N LEU A 145 -5.89 -7.73 3.30
CA LEU A 145 -7.07 -8.57 3.12
C LEU A 145 -8.23 -7.73 2.58
N TRP A 146 -8.46 -6.56 3.18
CA TRP A 146 -9.44 -5.60 2.68
C TRP A 146 -9.13 -5.12 1.26
N LEU A 147 -7.89 -4.76 0.92
CA LEU A 147 -7.53 -4.39 -0.45
C LEU A 147 -7.73 -5.53 -1.48
N GLN A 148 -7.83 -6.78 -1.03
CA GLN A 148 -8.13 -7.93 -1.89
C GLN A 148 -9.61 -8.22 -2.04
N SER A 149 -10.48 -7.73 -1.14
CA SER A 149 -11.91 -7.96 -1.29
C SER A 149 -12.46 -7.19 -2.50
N GLU A 150 -13.26 -7.88 -3.31
CA GLU A 150 -14.03 -7.25 -4.38
C GLU A 150 -15.35 -6.77 -3.77
N ARG A 151 -15.41 -5.52 -3.31
CA ARG A 151 -16.58 -4.94 -2.62
C ARG A 151 -17.09 -3.69 -3.33
N PRO A 152 -18.39 -3.37 -3.21
CA PRO A 152 -18.93 -2.09 -3.66
C PRO A 152 -18.53 -0.96 -2.68
N GLU A 153 -18.68 0.28 -3.13
CA GLU A 153 -18.23 1.49 -2.41
C GLU A 153 -18.99 1.71 -1.09
N ASP A 154 -20.28 1.41 -1.06
CA ASP A 154 -21.14 1.54 0.12
C ASP A 154 -20.85 0.49 1.22
N GLU A 155 -20.10 -0.56 0.88
CA GLU A 155 -19.66 -1.61 1.82
C GLU A 155 -18.18 -1.46 2.22
N ASP A 156 -17.51 -0.39 1.79
CA ASP A 156 -16.06 -0.21 1.96
C ASP A 156 -15.61 -0.24 3.43
N GLU A 157 -16.31 0.50 4.29
CA GLU A 157 -16.05 0.55 5.72
C GLU A 157 -16.44 -0.77 6.43
N ALA A 158 -17.59 -1.35 6.06
CA ALA A 158 -18.08 -2.61 6.64
C ALA A 158 -17.15 -3.80 6.32
N ALA A 159 -16.56 -3.79 5.12
CA ALA A 159 -15.54 -4.76 4.74
C ALA A 159 -14.25 -4.56 5.54
N LEU A 160 -13.82 -3.31 5.79
CA LEU A 160 -12.63 -3.07 6.61
C LEU A 160 -12.85 -3.55 8.05
N ASP A 161 -14.05 -3.34 8.58
CA ASP A 161 -14.47 -3.84 9.88
C ASP A 161 -14.44 -5.37 9.93
N SER A 162 -14.99 -6.04 8.91
CA SER A 162 -14.98 -7.51 8.80
C SER A 162 -13.55 -8.05 8.69
N ALA A 163 -12.69 -7.41 7.90
CA ALA A 163 -11.28 -7.75 7.78
C ALA A 163 -10.52 -7.59 9.11
N ALA A 164 -10.84 -6.54 9.89
CA ALA A 164 -10.24 -6.32 11.19
C ALA A 164 -10.65 -7.42 12.18
N ASP A 165 -11.93 -7.77 12.20
CA ASP A 165 -12.47 -8.81 13.08
C ASP A 165 -11.85 -10.18 12.74
N LEU A 166 -11.78 -10.54 11.45
CA LEU A 166 -11.09 -11.76 11.00
C LEU A 166 -9.60 -11.76 11.34
N ALA A 167 -8.90 -10.65 11.10
CA ALA A 167 -7.47 -10.56 11.38
C ALA A 167 -7.16 -10.68 12.89
N MET A 168 -8.05 -10.19 13.77
CA MET A 168 -7.92 -10.38 15.22
C MET A 168 -8.08 -11.85 15.61
N VAL A 169 -9.02 -12.58 14.99
CA VAL A 169 -9.19 -14.03 15.21
C VAL A 169 -7.94 -14.80 14.76
N LEU A 170 -7.36 -14.40 13.63
CA LEU A 170 -6.18 -15.02 13.02
C LEU A 170 -4.85 -14.48 13.56
N ALA A 171 -4.88 -13.61 14.58
CA ALA A 171 -3.70 -12.89 15.04
C ALA A 171 -2.50 -13.81 15.39
N PRO A 172 -2.68 -14.98 16.05
CA PRO A 172 -1.57 -15.91 16.30
C PRO A 172 -0.94 -16.45 15.02
N ASP A 173 -1.76 -16.90 14.05
CA ASP A 173 -1.31 -17.46 12.78
C ASP A 173 -0.60 -16.41 11.92
N VAL A 174 -1.20 -15.22 11.78
CA VAL A 174 -0.62 -14.10 11.02
C VAL A 174 0.72 -13.67 11.62
N THR A 175 0.78 -13.54 12.94
CA THR A 175 2.01 -13.11 13.63
C THR A 175 3.11 -14.16 13.50
N ALA A 176 2.76 -15.45 13.65
CA ALA A 176 3.71 -16.55 13.47
C ALA A 176 4.25 -16.60 12.03
N ALA A 177 3.38 -16.48 11.03
CA ALA A 177 3.79 -16.49 9.62
C ALA A 177 4.68 -15.30 9.27
N CYS A 178 4.35 -14.10 9.75
CA CYS A 178 5.19 -12.91 9.59
C CYS A 178 6.55 -13.05 10.28
N ALA A 179 6.58 -13.56 11.52
CA ALA A 179 7.82 -13.77 12.28
C ALA A 179 8.72 -14.82 11.61
N ALA A 180 8.13 -15.89 11.07
CA ALA A 180 8.84 -16.93 10.32
C ALA A 180 9.20 -16.50 8.88
N ARG A 181 8.70 -15.35 8.42
CA ARG A 181 8.77 -14.89 7.03
C ARG A 181 8.21 -15.90 6.03
N ASP A 182 7.16 -16.60 6.44
CA ASP A 182 6.50 -17.64 5.64
C ASP A 182 5.47 -17.02 4.70
N ALA A 183 5.93 -16.55 3.54
CA ALA A 183 5.08 -15.97 2.50
C ALA A 183 4.04 -16.96 1.98
N ALA A 184 4.34 -18.27 1.97
CA ALA A 184 3.39 -19.29 1.50
C ALA A 184 2.23 -19.44 2.49
N ARG A 185 2.52 -19.47 3.79
CA ARG A 185 1.49 -19.49 4.84
C ARG A 185 0.65 -18.22 4.82
N LEU A 186 1.26 -17.04 4.66
CA LEU A 186 0.51 -15.78 4.52
C LEU A 186 -0.40 -15.78 3.29
N ALA A 187 0.09 -16.24 2.13
CA ALA A 187 -0.73 -16.33 0.93
C ALA A 187 -1.90 -17.31 1.11
N ALA A 188 -1.70 -18.43 1.82
CA ALA A 188 -2.77 -19.36 2.14
C ALA A 188 -3.84 -18.71 3.05
N LEU A 189 -3.44 -17.93 4.05
CA LEU A 189 -4.38 -17.18 4.90
C LEU A 189 -5.16 -16.14 4.07
N PHE A 190 -4.50 -15.39 3.20
CA PHE A 190 -5.22 -14.47 2.30
C PHE A 190 -6.22 -15.20 1.40
N ALA A 191 -5.83 -16.33 0.82
CA ALA A 191 -6.70 -17.13 -0.06
C ALA A 191 -7.94 -17.67 0.65
N GLU A 192 -7.76 -18.11 1.90
CA GLU A 192 -8.84 -18.68 2.71
C GLU A 192 -9.85 -17.60 3.13
N PHE A 193 -9.40 -16.38 3.44
CA PHE A 193 -10.26 -15.37 4.06
C PHE A 193 -10.67 -14.21 3.17
N ALA A 194 -10.10 -14.03 1.97
CA ALA A 194 -10.43 -12.89 1.11
C ALA A 194 -11.90 -12.85 0.67
N SER A 195 -12.58 -14.01 0.54
CA SER A 195 -14.01 -14.08 0.21
C SER A 195 -14.96 -13.91 1.40
N HIS A 196 -14.42 -13.74 2.61
CA HIS A 196 -15.18 -13.57 3.85
C HIS A 196 -15.24 -12.11 4.33
N VAL A 197 -14.73 -11.20 3.50
CA VAL A 197 -14.60 -9.76 3.71
C VAL A 197 -15.34 -9.03 2.62
#